data_AF-A0A2U3N580-F1
#
_entry.id   AF-A0A2U3N580-F1
#
_cell.length_a   1.000
_cell.length_b   1.000
_cell.length_c   1.000
_cell.angle_alpha   90.00
_cell.angle_beta   90.00
_cell.angle_gamma   90.00
#
_symmetry.space_group_name_H-M   'P 1'
#
loop_
_entity.id
_entity.type
_entity.pdbx_description
1 polymer ?
#
loop_
_entity_poly.entity_id
_entity_poly.type
_entity_poly.pdbx_seq_one_letter_code
_entity_poly.pdbx_strand_id
1 'polypeptide(L)'
;MTVYDNTVPAIDCVDFVRLVDELVDSDPKRWGPIVAKHLEECPPCLVYLQQMLDLKILLNHVFDGEKLGDEDVSRVINAINDFKKGRQV
;
A
#
# COMPACT_ATOMS: atom_id res chain seq x y z
N MET A 1 1.68 35.54 -6.73
CA MET A 1 2.71 35.19 -5.73
C MET A 1 1.96 34.73 -4.49
N THR A 2 1.72 33.43 -4.36
CA THR A 2 1.01 32.87 -3.20
C THR A 2 2.02 32.67 -2.08
N VAL A 3 1.70 33.21 -0.91
CA VAL A 3 2.52 33.12 0.31
C VAL A 3 2.44 31.68 0.78
N TYR A 4 3.57 30.96 0.73
CA TYR A 4 3.65 29.60 1.25
C TYR A 4 3.47 29.63 2.78
N ASP A 5 2.50 28.87 3.27
CA ASP A 5 2.37 28.56 4.69
C ASP A 5 3.58 27.69 5.09
N ASN A 6 4.57 28.32 5.72
CA ASN A 6 5.88 27.77 6.10
C ASN A 6 5.81 26.84 7.33
N THR A 7 4.62 26.44 7.77
CA THR A 7 4.42 25.62 8.97
C THR A 7 4.47 24.11 8.69
N VAL A 8 4.38 23.69 7.44
CA VAL A 8 4.41 22.29 7.01
C VAL A 8 5.76 22.01 6.34
N PRO A 9 6.60 21.10 6.87
CA PRO A 9 7.89 20.75 6.26
C PRO A 9 7.69 20.33 4.81
N ALA A 10 8.47 20.89 3.89
CA ALA A 10 8.44 20.46 2.50
C ALA A 10 9.11 19.09 2.36
N ILE A 11 8.41 18.13 1.75
CA ILE A 11 9.02 16.88 1.26
C ILE A 11 9.63 17.19 -0.12
N ASP A 12 10.88 16.81 -0.35
CA ASP A 12 11.45 16.82 -1.70
C ASP A 12 11.04 15.56 -2.49
N CYS A 13 11.12 15.62 -3.83
CA CYS A 13 10.67 14.51 -4.67
C CYS A 13 11.42 13.20 -4.42
N VAL A 14 12.69 13.25 -4.00
CA VAL A 14 13.50 12.05 -3.73
C VAL A 14 13.01 11.36 -2.46
N ASP A 15 12.73 12.14 -1.43
CA ASP A 15 12.15 11.64 -0.18
C ASP A 15 10.71 11.16 -0.39
N PHE A 16 9.92 11.85 -1.23
CA PHE A 16 8.60 11.36 -1.62
C PHE A 16 8.67 9.98 -2.28
N VAL A 17 9.55 9.79 -3.27
CA VAL A 17 9.70 8.50 -3.98
C VAL A 17 10.04 7.35 -3.02
N ARG A 18 10.81 7.61 -1.96
CA ARG A 18 11.11 6.61 -0.92
C ARG A 18 9.89 6.22 -0.08
N LEU A 19 8.95 7.13 0.10
CA LEU A 19 7.70 6.90 0.84
C LEU A 19 6.62 6.22 0.00
N VAL A 20 6.72 6.25 -1.34
CA VAL A 20 5.66 5.76 -2.23
C VAL A 20 5.29 4.30 -1.97
N ASP A 21 6.25 3.45 -1.61
CA ASP A 21 5.97 2.04 -1.27
C ASP A 21 4.98 1.93 -0.10
N GLU A 22 5.21 2.70 0.98
CA GLU A 22 4.31 2.76 2.14
C GLU A 22 2.96 3.42 1.80
N LEU A 23 2.97 4.41 0.90
CA LEU A 23 1.75 5.11 0.46
C LEU A 23 0.85 4.20 -0.37
N VAL A 24 1.43 3.37 -1.24
CA VAL A 24 0.72 2.40 -2.09
C VAL A 24 0.01 1.32 -1.28
N ASP A 25 0.53 1.01 -0.08
CA ASP A 25 -0.03 0.02 0.84
C ASP A 25 -0.98 0.61 1.90
N SER A 26 -1.06 1.93 2.02
CA SER A 26 -1.90 2.61 3.01
C SER A 26 -3.18 3.21 2.42
N ASP A 27 -4.17 3.44 3.29
CA ASP A 27 -5.40 4.15 2.94
C ASP A 27 -5.06 5.63 2.63
N PRO A 28 -5.44 6.18 1.46
CA PRO A 28 -5.23 7.59 1.12
C PRO A 28 -5.76 8.58 2.17
N LYS A 29 -6.79 8.22 2.93
CA LYS A 29 -7.31 9.05 4.04
C LYS A 29 -6.34 9.19 5.22
N ARG A 30 -5.32 8.34 5.28
CA ARG A 30 -4.27 8.35 6.31
C ARG A 30 -3.00 9.03 5.85
N TRP A 31 -2.91 9.44 4.59
CA TRP A 31 -1.76 10.21 4.10
C TRP A 31 -1.75 11.55 4.83
N GLY A 32 -0.68 11.79 5.58
CA GLY A 32 -0.56 13.00 6.39
C GLY A 32 -0.63 14.29 5.54
N PRO A 33 -0.92 15.44 6.16
CA PRO A 33 -1.10 16.72 5.45
C PRO A 33 0.14 17.14 4.63
N ILE A 34 1.34 16.71 5.05
CA ILE A 34 2.58 16.98 4.32
C ILE A 34 2.58 16.30 2.94
N VAL A 35 2.13 15.04 2.86
CA VAL A 35 2.07 14.26 1.62
C VAL A 35 1.00 14.84 0.70
N ALA A 36 -0.18 15.18 1.25
CA ALA A 36 -1.25 15.82 0.49
C ALA A 36 -0.80 17.13 -0.16
N LYS A 37 -0.09 17.99 0.60
CA LYS A 37 0.48 19.23 0.09
C LYS A 37 1.51 18.98 -1.02
N HIS A 38 2.42 18.02 -0.84
CA HIS A 38 3.39 17.68 -1.88
C HIS A 38 2.73 17.22 -3.18
N LEU A 39 1.68 16.39 -3.09
CA LEU A 39 0.94 15.90 -4.25
C LEU A 39 0.19 17.01 -5.00
N GLU A 40 -0.32 18.02 -4.27
CA GLU A 40 -0.95 19.20 -4.86
C GLU A 40 0.07 20.10 -5.59
N GLU A 41 1.26 20.27 -4.99
CA GLU A 41 2.30 21.17 -5.49
C GLU A 41 3.24 20.50 -6.53
N CYS A 42 3.26 19.17 -6.61
CA CYS A 42 4.15 18.41 -7.49
C CYS A 42 3.38 17.38 -8.35
N PRO A 43 2.81 17.81 -9.50
CA PRO A 43 2.13 16.91 -10.42
C PRO A 43 2.94 15.68 -10.89
N PRO A 44 4.27 15.76 -11.12
CA PRO A 44 5.05 14.57 -11.47
C PRO A 44 5.01 13.47 -10.40
N CYS A 45 5.08 13.83 -9.12
CA CYS A 45 5.03 12.88 -8.02
C CYS A 45 3.64 12.26 -7.86
N LEU A 46 2.58 13.01 -8.14
CA LEU A 46 1.21 12.47 -8.21
C LEU A 46 1.07 11.43 -9.32
N VAL A 47 1.55 11.74 -10.52
CA VAL A 47 1.53 10.78 -11.64
C VAL A 47 2.33 9.53 -11.29
N TYR A 48 3.51 9.68 -10.68
CA TYR A 48 4.32 8.55 -10.24
C TYR A 48 3.57 7.67 -9.23
N LEU A 49 2.95 8.26 -8.20
CA LEU A 49 2.16 7.52 -7.22
C LEU A 49 0.99 6.77 -7.88
N GLN A 50 0.28 7.42 -8.81
CA GLN A 50 -0.81 6.78 -9.56
C GLN A 50 -0.30 5.58 -10.38
N GLN A 51 0.85 5.72 -11.06
CA GLN A 51 1.46 4.62 -11.82
C GLN A 51 1.82 3.43 -10.93
N MET A 52 2.30 3.67 -9.71
CA MET A 52 2.62 2.61 -8.75
C MET A 52 1.35 1.90 -8.24
N LEU A 53 0.27 2.64 -8.00
CA LEU A 53 -1.05 2.07 -7.67
C LEU A 53 -1.61 1.22 -8.81
N ASP A 54 -1.55 1.72 -10.04
CA ASP A 54 -2.00 1.01 -11.23
C ASP A 54 -1.20 -0.29 -11.41
N LEU A 55 0.12 -0.23 -11.23
CA LEU A 55 0.97 -1.41 -11.29
C LEU A 55 0.59 -2.45 -10.23
N LYS A 56 0.32 -2.04 -9.00
CA LYS A 56 -0.15 -2.96 -7.94
C LYS A 56 -1.46 -3.64 -8.32
N ILE A 57 -2.40 -2.91 -8.90
CA ILE A 57 -3.67 -3.48 -9.40
C ILE A 57 -3.39 -4.50 -10.50
N LEU A 58 -2.57 -4.14 -11.50
CA LEU A 58 -2.21 -5.02 -12.60
C LEU A 58 -1.52 -6.30 -12.12
N LEU A 59 -0.57 -6.20 -11.19
CA LEU A 59 0.10 -7.36 -10.62
C LEU A 59 -0.88 -8.23 -9.82
N ASN A 60 -1.75 -7.63 -9.00
CA ASN A 60 -2.78 -8.37 -8.28
C ASN A 60 -3.71 -9.16 -9.22
N HIS A 61 -4.05 -8.61 -10.38
CA HIS A 61 -4.85 -9.33 -11.38
C HIS A 61 -4.13 -10.49 -12.04
N VAL A 62 -2.83 -10.35 -12.32
CA VAL A 62 -2.02 -11.46 -12.85
C VAL A 62 -1.97 -12.63 -11.87
N PHE A 63 -1.93 -12.34 -10.57
CA PHE A 63 -1.87 -13.35 -9.51
C PHE A 63 -3.23 -13.67 -8.87
N ASP A 64 -4.35 -13.21 -9.42
CA ASP A 64 -5.69 -13.50 -8.87
C ASP A 64 -5.98 -15.01 -8.82
N GLY A 65 -5.38 -15.80 -9.72
CA GLY A 65 -5.47 -17.27 -9.73
C GLY A 65 -4.57 -17.98 -8.70
N GLU A 66 -3.64 -17.27 -8.06
CA GLU A 66 -2.72 -17.78 -7.04
C GLU A 66 -3.12 -17.34 -5.61
N LYS A 67 -4.22 -16.59 -5.48
CA LYS A 67 -4.75 -16.21 -4.16
C LYS A 67 -5.28 -17.45 -3.43
N LEU A 68 -4.89 -17.57 -2.16
CA LEU A 68 -5.41 -18.60 -1.27
C LEU A 68 -6.93 -18.46 -1.15
N GLY A 69 -7.66 -19.52 -1.50
CA GLY A 69 -9.10 -19.56 -1.40
C GLY A 69 -9.59 -19.95 0.00
N ASP A 70 -10.90 -19.90 0.21
CA ASP A 70 -11.53 -20.35 1.46
C ASP A 70 -11.17 -21.79 1.81
N GLU A 71 -10.93 -22.63 0.80
CA GLU A 71 -10.49 -24.01 0.98
C GLU A 71 -9.07 -24.09 1.55
N ASP A 72 -8.13 -23.26 1.08
CA ASP A 72 -6.76 -23.21 1.60
C ASP A 72 -6.73 -22.71 3.04
N VAL A 73 -7.53 -21.68 3.34
CA VAL A 73 -7.71 -21.16 4.71
C VAL A 73 -8.29 -22.25 5.62
N SER A 74 -9.32 -22.96 5.15
CA SER A 74 -9.94 -24.05 5.89
C SER A 74 -8.96 -25.19 6.17
N ARG A 75 -8.11 -25.54 5.20
CA ARG A 75 -7.05 -26.56 5.38
C ARG A 75 -6.06 -26.16 6.46
N VAL A 76 -5.60 -24.91 6.46
CA VAL A 76 -4.66 -24.41 7.50
C VAL A 76 -5.30 -24.44 8.88
N ILE A 77 -6.55 -23.97 9.00
CA ILE A 77 -7.29 -24.00 10.28
C ILE A 77 -7.44 -25.43 10.79
N ASN A 78 -7.80 -26.36 9.92
CA ASN A 78 -7.95 -27.76 10.27
C ASN A 78 -6.63 -28.38 10.72
N ALA A 79 -5.54 -28.15 9.99
CA ALA A 79 -4.20 -28.60 10.38
C ALA A 79 -3.80 -28.09 11.78
N ILE A 80 -4.00 -26.80 12.07
CA ILE A 80 -3.74 -26.22 13.40
C ILE A 80 -4.59 -26.89 14.48
N ASN A 81 -5.87 -27.15 14.19
CA ASN A 81 -6.78 -27.81 15.13
C ASN A 81 -6.39 -29.26 15.40
N ASP A 82 -5.92 -30.00 14.40
CA ASP A 82 -5.45 -31.37 14.55
C ASP A 82 -4.14 -31.45 15.34
N PHE A 83 -3.21 -30.52 15.08
CA PHE A 83 -2.02 -30.32 15.91
C PHE A 83 -2.38 -30.06 17.38
N LYS A 84 -3.32 -29.14 17.66
CA LYS A 84 -3.80 -28.87 19.03
C LYS A 84 -4.45 -30.07 19.70
N LYS A 85 -5.10 -30.94 18.93
CA LYS A 85 -5.79 -32.15 19.41
C LYS A 85 -4.86 -33.36 19.55
N GLY A 86 -3.56 -33.21 19.26
CA GLY A 86 -2.60 -34.32 19.29
C GLY A 86 -2.89 -35.40 18.24
N ARG A 87 -3.66 -35.09 17.19
CA ARG A 87 -3.89 -35.99 16.06
C ARG A 87 -2.82 -35.71 15.02
N GLN A 88 -1.78 -36.52 15.01
CA GLN A 88 -0.81 -36.52 13.91
C GLN A 88 -1.40 -37.27 12.72
N VAL A 89 -1.23 -36.68 11.53
CA VAL A 89 -1.31 -37.38 10.24
C VAL A 89 0.02 -38.05 9.98
#